data_AF-A0A351FEL3-F1
#
_entry.id   AF-A0A351FEL3-F1
#
_cell.length_a   1.000
_cell.length_b   1.000
_cell.length_c   1.000
_cell.angle_alpha   90.00
_cell.angle_beta   90.00
_cell.angle_gamma   90.00
#
_symmetry.space_group_name_H-M   'P 1'
#
loop_
_entity.id
_entity.type
_entity.pdbx_description
1 polymer ?
#
loop_
_entity_poly.entity_id
_entity_poly.type
_entity_poly.pdbx_seq_one_letter_code
_entity_poly.pdbx_strand_id
1 'polypeptide(L)'
;MRFNRLRKKCHKSKFPQLLLPFPEASVRPNLRVKGTKDNHLFFIFNEDGGRTQMWENSMFLRHGTIRSWDERGKLLQVIPFEWGHQHGRQVHWYSDGSLRRIWNWRYGKMHGRWMEWFENGVTSFQGHYRKGKKHGEWWEWYENGRLAVEANFLNGSALDLKVWRPDGKVCEQSWVSSGYGQWIRYGLDGEIRGRHEISNGEIGFDEEDSQEEW
;
A
#
# COMPACT_ATOMS: atom_id res chain seq x y z
N MET A 1 -40.39 -5.30 -50.57
CA MET A 1 -39.82 -6.08 -49.44
C MET A 1 -38.48 -5.44 -49.07
N ARG A 2 -38.43 -4.57 -48.06
CA ARG A 2 -38.00 -4.84 -46.65
C ARG A 2 -36.56 -5.39 -46.57
N PHE A 3 -35.58 -4.52 -46.29
CA PHE A 3 -34.87 -4.32 -45.00
C PHE A 3 -33.64 -5.27 -44.88
N ASN A 4 -32.45 -4.91 -44.39
CA ASN A 4 -32.10 -3.89 -43.41
C ASN A 4 -30.58 -3.62 -43.37
N ARG A 5 -30.19 -2.34 -43.27
CA ARG A 5 -28.97 -1.89 -42.59
C ARG A 5 -29.19 -2.01 -41.08
N LEU A 6 -28.27 -2.61 -40.32
CA LEU A 6 -28.21 -2.51 -38.85
C LEU A 6 -26.73 -2.32 -38.45
N ARG A 7 -26.24 -1.09 -38.35
CA ARG A 7 -26.14 -0.25 -37.13
C ARG A 7 -25.61 -0.99 -35.90
N LYS A 8 -24.44 -0.52 -35.44
CA LYS A 8 -23.77 -0.76 -34.15
C LYS A 8 -24.77 -0.93 -33.00
N LYS A 9 -24.60 -2.00 -32.22
CA LYS A 9 -25.04 -2.03 -30.82
C LYS A 9 -23.82 -2.27 -29.94
N CYS A 10 -23.39 -1.22 -29.25
CA CYS A 10 -22.56 -1.33 -28.07
C CYS A 10 -23.17 -2.38 -27.13
N HIS A 11 -22.42 -3.41 -26.78
CA HIS A 11 -22.79 -4.30 -25.70
C HIS A 11 -22.74 -3.49 -24.40
N LYS A 12 -23.90 -2.99 -23.97
CA LYS A 12 -24.12 -2.60 -22.58
C LYS A 12 -23.87 -3.84 -21.73
N SER A 13 -22.87 -3.73 -20.85
CA SER A 13 -22.56 -4.71 -19.81
C SER A 13 -23.84 -5.10 -19.07
N LYS A 14 -24.30 -6.34 -19.24
CA LYS A 14 -25.39 -6.92 -18.46
C LYS A 14 -24.82 -7.41 -17.13
N PHE A 15 -24.51 -6.49 -16.22
CA PHE A 15 -24.50 -6.88 -14.81
C PHE A 15 -25.93 -6.81 -14.30
N PRO A 16 -26.50 -7.90 -13.75
CA PRO A 16 -27.81 -7.83 -13.12
C PRO A 16 -27.71 -6.87 -11.93
N GLN A 17 -28.55 -5.84 -11.91
CA GLN A 17 -28.78 -5.04 -10.72
C GLN A 17 -29.48 -5.97 -9.72
N LEU A 18 -28.72 -6.51 -8.76
CA LEU A 18 -29.29 -7.30 -7.66
C LEU A 18 -29.94 -6.31 -6.68
N LEU A 19 -31.26 -6.32 -6.62
CA LEU A 19 -32.01 -5.77 -5.50
C LEU A 19 -31.97 -6.81 -4.37
N LEU A 20 -31.24 -6.53 -3.30
CA LEU A 20 -31.25 -7.35 -2.10
C LEU A 20 -32.34 -6.83 -1.15
N PRO A 21 -33.34 -7.64 -0.77
CA PRO A 21 -34.15 -7.34 0.41
C PRO A 21 -33.32 -7.74 1.64
N PHE A 22 -33.48 -7.06 2.78
CA PHE A 22 -33.67 -7.64 4.13
C PHE A 22 -33.24 -6.68 5.26
N PRO A 23 -33.86 -6.86 6.46
CA PRO A 23 -33.97 -5.84 7.51
C PRO A 23 -32.81 -5.87 8.51
N GLU A 24 -32.76 -4.81 9.31
CA GLU A 24 -31.89 -4.50 10.45
C GLU A 24 -31.28 -5.73 11.16
N ALA A 25 -30.12 -6.18 10.65
CA ALA A 25 -29.12 -6.92 11.39
C ALA A 25 -27.80 -6.78 10.63
N SER A 26 -26.78 -6.27 11.34
CA SER A 26 -25.41 -5.99 10.92
C SER A 26 -24.63 -7.25 10.49
N VAL A 27 -25.10 -7.91 9.44
CA VAL A 27 -24.41 -9.05 8.80
C VAL A 27 -23.97 -8.60 7.42
N ARG A 28 -22.67 -8.29 7.27
CA ARG A 28 -22.04 -8.01 5.96
C ARG A 28 -22.28 -9.23 5.04
N PRO A 29 -23.05 -9.12 3.94
CA PRO A 29 -23.38 -10.28 3.13
C PRO A 29 -22.17 -10.69 2.28
N ASN A 30 -21.66 -11.90 2.52
CA ASN A 30 -20.64 -12.52 1.68
C ASN A 30 -21.31 -13.19 0.47
N LEU A 31 -21.11 -12.65 -0.74
CA LEU A 31 -21.62 -13.27 -1.96
C LEU A 31 -20.51 -14.06 -2.65
N ARG A 32 -20.66 -15.39 -2.73
CA ARG A 32 -19.81 -16.26 -3.54
C ARG A 32 -20.42 -16.38 -4.93
N VAL A 33 -19.75 -15.81 -5.93
CA VAL A 33 -20.10 -16.02 -7.33
C VAL A 33 -19.11 -17.02 -7.91
N LYS A 34 -19.62 -18.05 -8.60
CA LYS A 34 -18.74 -18.88 -9.44
C LYS A 34 -18.22 -17.99 -10.57
N GLY A 35 -16.96 -17.57 -10.49
CA GLY A 35 -16.19 -17.22 -11.69
C GLY A 35 -16.04 -18.48 -12.55
N THR A 36 -15.38 -18.38 -13.70
CA THR A 36 -15.11 -19.52 -14.61
C THR A 36 -14.76 -20.82 -13.86
N LYS A 37 -14.99 -22.00 -14.47
CA LYS A 37 -14.94 -23.35 -13.85
C LYS A 37 -13.88 -23.58 -12.75
N ASP A 38 -12.77 -22.86 -12.79
CA ASP A 38 -11.59 -23.01 -11.93
C ASP A 38 -11.42 -21.93 -10.83
N ASN A 39 -12.15 -20.79 -10.86
CA ASN A 39 -11.98 -19.68 -9.91
C ASN A 39 -13.31 -19.23 -9.26
N HIS A 40 -13.34 -19.12 -7.94
CA HIS A 40 -14.45 -18.49 -7.20
C HIS A 40 -14.17 -17.02 -6.93
N LEU A 41 -15.09 -16.15 -7.32
CA LEU A 41 -15.09 -14.73 -6.93
C LEU A 41 -15.89 -14.58 -5.65
N PHE A 42 -15.32 -13.92 -4.66
CA PHE A 42 -16.02 -13.54 -3.44
C PHE A 42 -16.14 -12.03 -3.38
N PHE A 43 -17.30 -11.55 -2.98
CA PHE A 43 -17.58 -10.13 -2.75
C PHE A 43 -17.99 -9.93 -1.29
N ILE A 44 -17.42 -8.91 -0.67
CA ILE A 44 -17.93 -8.31 0.56
C ILE A 44 -18.61 -6.99 0.16
N PHE A 45 -19.84 -6.81 0.62
CA PHE A 45 -20.58 -5.57 0.44
C PHE A 45 -20.71 -4.83 1.77
N ASN A 46 -20.76 -3.50 1.69
CA ASN A 46 -21.13 -2.61 2.77
C ASN A 46 -22.65 -2.72 3.04
N GLU A 47 -23.10 -2.19 4.19
CA GLU A 47 -24.52 -2.16 4.57
C GLU A 47 -25.39 -1.35 3.59
N ASP A 48 -24.79 -0.42 2.83
CA ASP A 48 -25.42 0.40 1.79
C ASP A 48 -25.46 -0.28 0.39
N GLY A 49 -24.91 -1.49 0.25
CA GLY A 49 -24.78 -2.19 -1.02
C GLY A 49 -23.56 -1.79 -1.87
N GLY A 50 -22.69 -0.90 -1.36
CA GLY A 50 -21.39 -0.59 -1.93
C GLY A 50 -20.45 -1.81 -1.90
N ARG A 51 -19.59 -1.96 -2.91
CA ARG A 51 -18.63 -3.09 -2.99
C ARG A 51 -17.41 -2.78 -2.15
N THR A 52 -17.16 -3.53 -1.09
CA THR A 52 -16.03 -3.26 -0.18
C THR A 52 -14.78 -4.00 -0.61
N GLN A 53 -14.88 -5.29 -0.90
CA GLN A 53 -13.73 -6.14 -1.22
C GLN A 53 -14.09 -7.22 -2.23
N MET A 54 -13.15 -7.55 -3.12
CA MET A 54 -13.26 -8.66 -4.07
C MET A 54 -11.98 -9.49 -4.06
N TRP A 55 -12.09 -10.82 -3.98
CA TRP A 55 -10.95 -11.72 -4.16
C TRP A 55 -11.29 -12.93 -5.04
N GLU A 56 -10.28 -13.44 -5.73
CA GLU A 56 -10.30 -14.70 -6.48
C GLU A 56 -9.68 -15.81 -5.61
N ASN A 57 -10.38 -16.93 -5.47
CA ASN A 57 -9.85 -18.13 -4.83
C ASN A 57 -9.78 -19.26 -5.87
N SER A 58 -8.61 -19.88 -6.00
CA SER A 58 -8.45 -21.16 -6.68
C SER A 58 -8.53 -22.26 -5.64
N MET A 59 -9.67 -22.97 -5.64
CA MET A 59 -10.11 -24.11 -4.83
C MET A 59 -9.84 -24.13 -3.31
N PHE A 60 -8.70 -23.72 -2.76
CA PHE A 60 -8.39 -23.65 -1.31
C PHE A 60 -7.38 -22.58 -0.90
N LEU A 61 -6.75 -21.85 -1.83
CA LEU A 61 -5.75 -20.80 -1.55
C LEU A 61 -6.10 -19.49 -2.27
N ARG A 62 -5.79 -18.35 -1.64
CA ARG A 62 -5.92 -17.03 -2.27
C ARG A 62 -4.98 -16.94 -3.46
N HIS A 63 -5.52 -16.72 -4.66
CA HIS A 63 -4.74 -16.58 -5.89
C HIS A 63 -5.44 -15.54 -6.79
N GLY A 64 -4.72 -14.52 -7.23
CA GLY A 64 -5.26 -13.39 -7.98
C GLY A 64 -5.05 -12.08 -7.25
N THR A 65 -5.98 -11.13 -7.38
CA THR A 65 -5.83 -9.80 -6.75
C THR A 65 -6.99 -9.50 -5.83
N ILE A 66 -6.69 -9.09 -4.60
CA ILE A 66 -7.66 -8.42 -3.72
C ILE A 66 -7.75 -6.98 -4.18
N ARG A 67 -8.98 -6.50 -4.38
CA ARG A 67 -9.27 -5.08 -4.60
C ARG A 67 -10.20 -4.60 -3.51
N SER A 68 -9.95 -3.42 -2.96
CA SER A 68 -10.90 -2.75 -2.07
C SER A 68 -11.24 -1.35 -2.57
N TRP A 69 -12.45 -0.93 -2.27
CA TRP A 69 -12.99 0.37 -2.65
C TRP A 69 -13.51 1.11 -1.41
N ASP A 70 -13.61 2.44 -1.50
CA ASP A 70 -14.28 3.27 -0.50
C ASP A 70 -15.81 3.18 -0.63
N GLU A 71 -16.53 3.83 0.29
CA GLU A 71 -18.00 3.93 0.30
C GLU A 71 -18.57 4.53 -0.99
N ARG A 72 -17.78 5.34 -1.71
CA ARG A 72 -18.15 6.00 -2.97
C ARG A 72 -17.77 5.15 -4.19
N GLY A 73 -17.22 3.95 -4.00
CA GLY A 73 -16.81 3.02 -5.05
C GLY A 73 -15.47 3.33 -5.70
N LYS A 74 -14.63 4.17 -5.08
CA LYS A 74 -13.28 4.50 -5.54
C LYS A 74 -12.27 3.48 -5.05
N LEU A 75 -11.37 3.05 -5.93
CA LEU A 75 -10.37 2.02 -5.61
C LEU A 75 -9.35 2.55 -4.58
N LEU A 76 -9.25 1.88 -3.44
CA LEU A 76 -8.33 2.22 -2.35
C LEU A 76 -7.05 1.39 -2.40
N GLN A 77 -7.13 0.10 -2.77
CA GLN A 77 -5.95 -0.74 -2.90
C GLN A 77 -6.14 -1.94 -3.82
N VAL A 78 -5.01 -2.44 -4.31
CA VAL A 78 -4.87 -3.68 -5.06
C VAL A 78 -3.73 -4.48 -4.44
N ILE A 79 -4.01 -5.69 -3.97
CA ILE A 79 -3.06 -6.59 -3.33
C ILE A 79 -3.00 -7.90 -4.13
N PRO A 80 -1.91 -8.20 -4.83
CA PRO A 80 -1.76 -9.46 -5.56
C PRO A 80 -1.33 -10.60 -4.62
N PHE A 81 -1.95 -11.77 -4.82
CA PHE A 81 -1.69 -13.02 -4.11
C PHE A 81 -1.39 -14.13 -5.11
N GLU A 82 -0.41 -14.95 -4.77
CA GLU A 82 -0.07 -16.16 -5.48
C GLU A 82 0.11 -17.30 -4.47
N TRP A 83 -0.65 -18.37 -4.64
CA TRP A 83 -0.60 -19.57 -3.78
C TRP A 83 -0.78 -19.28 -2.28
N GLY A 84 -1.66 -18.34 -1.93
CA GLY A 84 -1.96 -17.95 -0.56
C GLY A 84 -1.02 -16.87 0.02
N HIS A 85 0.02 -16.47 -0.71
CA HIS A 85 0.98 -15.47 -0.25
C HIS A 85 0.93 -14.19 -1.10
N GLN A 86 1.16 -13.02 -0.49
CA GLN A 86 1.30 -11.78 -1.26
C GLN A 86 2.48 -11.91 -2.23
N HIS A 87 2.25 -11.62 -3.51
CA HIS A 87 3.28 -11.74 -4.55
C HIS A 87 3.03 -10.73 -5.65
N GLY A 88 4.05 -9.92 -5.97
CA GLY A 88 3.98 -8.87 -6.97
C GLY A 88 3.77 -7.49 -6.37
N ARG A 89 3.33 -6.56 -7.22
CA ARG A 89 3.21 -5.14 -6.88
C ARG A 89 1.87 -4.82 -6.22
N GLN A 90 1.91 -4.49 -4.93
CA GLN A 90 0.76 -3.96 -4.20
C GLN A 90 0.73 -2.43 -4.35
N VAL A 91 -0.47 -1.88 -4.54
CA VAL A 91 -0.68 -0.46 -4.79
C VAL A 91 -1.84 0.05 -3.95
N HIS A 92 -1.65 1.20 -3.31
CA HIS A 92 -2.64 1.92 -2.52
C HIS A 92 -2.81 3.34 -3.06
N TRP A 93 -4.03 3.85 -2.95
CA TRP A 93 -4.40 5.19 -3.36
C TRP A 93 -5.03 5.96 -2.20
N TYR A 94 -4.94 7.28 -2.26
CA TYR A 94 -5.70 8.17 -1.40
C TYR A 94 -7.17 8.24 -1.84
N SER A 95 -8.03 8.81 -1.00
CA SER A 95 -9.46 9.01 -1.30
C SER A 95 -9.69 9.97 -2.46
N ASP A 96 -8.71 10.82 -2.80
CA ASP A 96 -8.69 11.68 -3.99
C ASP A 96 -8.20 10.96 -5.26
N GLY A 97 -7.68 9.74 -5.12
CA GLY A 97 -7.25 8.85 -6.21
C GLY A 97 -5.79 9.02 -6.60
N SER A 98 -5.09 9.93 -5.95
CA SER A 98 -3.64 10.05 -6.06
C SER A 98 -2.98 8.81 -5.45
N LEU A 99 -1.76 8.53 -5.93
CA LEU A 99 -1.02 7.34 -5.52
C LEU A 99 -0.47 7.55 -4.11
N ARG A 100 -0.81 6.67 -3.18
CA ARG A 100 -0.35 6.76 -1.79
C ARG A 100 0.93 5.99 -1.57
N ARG A 101 0.96 4.72 -1.97
CA ARG A 101 2.07 3.80 -1.64
C ARG A 101 2.11 2.60 -2.59
N ILE A 102 3.32 2.14 -2.88
CA ILE A 102 3.62 0.95 -3.68
C ILE A 102 4.60 0.07 -2.93
N TRP A 103 4.27 -1.22 -2.79
CA TRP A 103 5.22 -2.26 -2.41
C TRP A 103 5.40 -3.30 -3.49
N ASN A 104 6.54 -3.97 -3.41
CA ASN A 104 6.76 -5.21 -4.09
C ASN A 104 6.92 -6.33 -3.06
N TRP A 105 6.14 -7.39 -3.25
CA TRP A 105 6.15 -8.59 -2.44
C TRP A 105 6.63 -9.78 -3.25
N ARG A 106 7.28 -10.72 -2.58
CA ARG A 106 7.64 -12.01 -3.15
C ARG A 106 7.38 -13.10 -2.11
N TYR A 107 6.33 -13.87 -2.33
CA TYR A 107 5.90 -14.98 -1.46
C TYR A 107 5.78 -14.56 0.02
N GLY A 108 5.03 -13.48 0.27
CA GLY A 108 4.70 -12.98 1.61
C GLY A 108 5.81 -12.16 2.28
N LYS A 109 6.92 -11.89 1.58
CA LYS A 109 8.00 -11.03 2.09
C LYS A 109 8.19 -9.82 1.18
N MET A 110 8.42 -8.64 1.78
CA MET A 110 8.80 -7.46 1.01
C MET A 110 10.08 -7.72 0.20
N HIS A 111 10.04 -7.44 -1.09
CA HIS A 111 11.14 -7.70 -2.02
C HIS A 111 11.03 -6.79 -3.24
N GLY A 112 12.00 -5.90 -3.42
CA GLY A 112 12.00 -4.89 -4.46
C GLY A 112 11.77 -3.48 -3.89
N ARG A 113 11.33 -2.57 -4.75
CA ARG A 113 11.17 -1.15 -4.40
C ARG A 113 9.94 -0.92 -3.52
N TRP A 114 10.06 -0.02 -2.56
CA TRP A 114 8.95 0.58 -1.82
C TRP A 114 9.00 2.09 -2.09
N MET A 115 7.87 2.66 -2.48
CA MET A 115 7.69 4.11 -2.63
C MET A 115 6.40 4.54 -1.93
N GLU A 116 6.42 5.70 -1.29
CA GLU A 116 5.23 6.39 -0.80
C GLU A 116 5.26 7.87 -1.18
N TRP A 117 4.09 8.46 -1.23
CA TRP A 117 3.87 9.85 -1.55
C TRP A 117 2.97 10.46 -0.49
N PHE A 118 3.20 11.74 -0.19
CA PHE A 118 2.25 12.56 0.53
C PHE A 118 1.03 12.86 -0.35
N GLU A 119 -0.07 13.29 0.26
CA GLU A 119 -1.30 13.65 -0.45
C GLU A 119 -1.10 14.82 -1.43
N ASN A 120 -0.09 15.66 -1.19
CA ASN A 120 0.30 16.73 -2.12
C ASN A 120 1.10 16.23 -3.35
N GLY A 121 1.36 14.93 -3.46
CA GLY A 121 2.09 14.29 -4.57
C GLY A 121 3.61 14.28 -4.43
N VAL A 122 4.18 14.92 -3.40
CA VAL A 122 5.61 14.83 -3.09
C VAL A 122 5.93 13.42 -2.62
N THR A 123 7.02 12.84 -3.10
CA THR A 123 7.50 11.54 -2.60
C THR A 123 7.86 11.69 -1.13
N SER A 124 7.21 10.95 -0.25
CA SER A 124 7.53 10.94 1.19
C SER A 124 8.63 9.94 1.48
N PHE A 125 8.68 8.86 0.71
CA PHE A 125 9.43 7.68 1.03
C PHE A 125 9.91 6.92 -0.22
N GLN A 126 11.16 6.48 -0.22
CA GLN A 126 11.67 5.57 -1.24
C GLN A 126 12.78 4.67 -0.67
N GLY A 127 12.65 3.37 -0.89
CA GLY A 127 13.67 2.42 -0.51
C GLY A 127 13.53 1.08 -1.20
N HIS A 128 14.39 0.13 -0.83
CA HIS A 128 14.35 -1.23 -1.34
C HIS A 128 14.39 -2.24 -0.20
N TYR A 129 13.66 -3.33 -0.41
CA TYR A 129 13.66 -4.49 0.47
C TYR A 129 14.22 -5.70 -0.25
N ARG A 130 14.93 -6.55 0.50
CA ARG A 130 15.41 -7.84 0.03
C ARG A 130 15.09 -8.89 1.08
N LYS A 131 14.16 -9.79 0.74
CA LYS A 131 13.74 -10.92 1.60
C LYS A 131 13.18 -10.45 2.95
N GLY A 132 12.41 -9.37 2.95
CA GLY A 132 11.77 -8.79 4.13
C GLY A 132 12.65 -7.81 4.91
N LYS A 133 13.90 -7.57 4.51
CA LYS A 133 14.80 -6.63 5.18
C LYS A 133 15.15 -5.43 4.30
N LYS A 134 15.31 -4.24 4.88
CA LYS A 134 15.80 -3.05 4.18
C LYS A 134 17.15 -3.32 3.52
N HIS A 135 17.34 -2.89 2.28
CA HIS A 135 18.58 -3.13 1.54
C HIS A 135 18.81 -2.11 0.44
N GLY A 136 20.01 -1.56 0.36
CA GLY A 136 20.38 -0.51 -0.58
C GLY A 136 20.07 0.88 -0.04
N GLU A 137 19.92 1.81 -0.96
CA GLU A 137 19.66 3.21 -0.66
C GLU A 137 18.22 3.43 -0.21
N TRP A 138 18.08 4.40 0.70
CA TRP A 138 16.87 4.73 1.40
C TRP A 138 16.77 6.24 1.54
N TRP A 139 15.63 6.80 1.18
CA TRP A 139 15.40 8.23 1.21
C TRP A 139 14.01 8.53 1.77
N GLU A 140 13.96 9.59 2.56
CA GLU A 140 12.74 10.16 3.12
C GLU A 140 12.77 11.67 2.90
N TRP A 141 11.61 12.23 2.61
CA TRP A 141 11.47 13.66 2.36
C TRP A 141 10.43 14.27 3.28
N TYR A 142 10.59 15.56 3.52
CA TYR A 142 9.56 16.40 4.11
C TYR A 142 8.44 16.69 3.10
N GLU A 143 7.26 17.04 3.60
CA GLU A 143 6.12 17.44 2.76
C GLU A 143 6.44 18.63 1.85
N ASN A 144 7.43 19.46 2.22
CA ASN A 144 7.92 20.57 1.40
C ASN A 144 8.86 20.14 0.25
N GLY A 145 9.10 18.84 0.07
CA GLY A 145 9.94 18.27 -0.99
C GLY A 145 11.44 18.24 -0.68
N ARG A 146 11.87 18.75 0.48
CA ARG A 146 13.28 18.68 0.89
C ARG A 146 13.59 17.31 1.45
N LEU A 147 14.81 16.85 1.18
CA LEU A 147 15.31 15.60 1.73
C LEU A 147 15.37 15.70 3.26
N ALA A 148 14.85 14.70 3.94
CA ALA A 148 14.86 14.59 5.40
C ALA A 148 15.89 13.56 5.85
N VAL A 149 15.94 12.41 5.18
CA VAL A 149 16.83 11.31 5.52
C VAL A 149 17.37 10.66 4.25
N GLU A 150 18.64 10.30 4.28
CA GLU A 150 19.33 9.48 3.31
C GLU A 150 20.10 8.43 4.10
N ALA A 151 19.89 7.17 3.77
CA ALA A 151 20.56 6.08 4.47
C ALA A 151 20.90 4.95 3.50
N ASN A 152 21.90 4.17 3.87
CA ASN A 152 22.26 2.94 3.17
C ASN A 152 22.09 1.74 4.10
N PHE A 153 21.34 0.74 3.65
CA PHE A 153 21.07 -0.47 4.44
C PHE A 153 21.68 -1.72 3.82
N LEU A 154 22.22 -2.60 4.66
CA LEU A 154 22.63 -3.94 4.28
C LEU A 154 21.89 -4.97 5.12
N ASN A 155 20.91 -5.65 4.50
CA ASN A 155 20.13 -6.71 5.14
C ASN A 155 19.49 -6.30 6.48
N GLY A 156 18.93 -5.10 6.53
CA GLY A 156 18.28 -4.52 7.72
C GLY A 156 19.20 -3.63 8.56
N SER A 157 20.53 -3.75 8.42
CA SER A 157 21.47 -2.94 9.18
C SER A 157 21.80 -1.64 8.46
N ALA A 158 21.61 -0.49 9.13
CA ALA A 158 22.03 0.80 8.60
C ALA A 158 23.56 0.93 8.60
N LEU A 159 24.17 1.14 7.44
CA LEU A 159 25.61 1.33 7.29
C LEU A 159 26.00 2.80 7.43
N ASP A 160 25.20 3.66 6.82
CA ASP A 160 25.37 5.12 6.79
C ASP A 160 23.98 5.77 6.86
N LEU A 161 23.92 6.94 7.49
CA LEU A 161 22.71 7.74 7.63
C LEU A 161 23.07 9.21 7.76
N LYS A 162 22.43 10.02 6.93
CA LYS A 162 22.48 11.47 6.98
C LYS A 162 21.06 11.99 7.19
N VAL A 163 20.92 12.91 8.14
CA VAL A 163 19.65 13.60 8.41
C VAL A 163 19.80 15.06 8.04
N TRP A 164 18.76 15.62 7.46
CA TRP A 164 18.62 17.05 7.23
C TRP A 164 17.47 17.58 8.07
N ARG A 165 17.56 18.85 8.41
CA ARG A 165 16.47 19.62 8.99
C ARG A 165 15.54 20.12 7.89
N PRO A 166 14.30 20.52 8.22
CA PRO A 166 13.36 21.07 7.23
C PRO A 166 13.89 22.35 6.55
N ASP A 167 14.80 23.08 7.20
CA ASP A 167 15.48 24.25 6.65
C ASP A 167 16.53 23.91 5.58
N GLY A 168 16.84 22.61 5.40
CA GLY A 168 17.81 22.08 4.44
C GLY A 168 19.22 21.93 4.99
N LYS A 169 19.48 22.29 6.25
CA LYS A 169 20.79 22.10 6.88
C LYS A 169 20.95 20.66 7.34
N VAL A 170 22.16 20.11 7.18
CA VAL A 170 22.49 18.78 7.69
C VAL A 170 22.46 18.81 9.23
N CYS A 171 21.91 17.77 9.83
CA CYS A 171 21.96 17.55 11.26
C CYS A 171 23.32 16.94 11.64
N GLU A 172 24.16 17.70 12.33
CA GLU A 172 25.47 17.23 12.81
C GLU A 172 25.35 16.33 14.05
N GLN A 173 24.19 16.35 14.73
CA GLN A 173 23.94 15.55 15.92
C GLN A 173 23.55 14.10 15.59
N SER A 174 23.10 13.85 14.35
CA SER A 174 22.83 12.50 13.87
C SER A 174 24.08 11.92 13.22
N TRP A 175 24.44 10.71 13.61
CA TRP A 175 25.51 9.94 12.98
C TRP A 175 25.13 8.47 13.05
N VAL A 176 25.36 7.74 11.97
CA VAL A 176 25.32 6.28 11.97
C VAL A 176 26.56 5.78 11.26
N SER A 177 27.27 4.86 11.90
CA SER A 177 28.40 4.18 11.34
C SER A 177 28.32 2.70 11.68
N SER A 178 28.30 1.86 10.64
CA SER A 178 28.40 0.40 10.80
C SER A 178 27.36 -0.21 11.74
N GLY A 179 26.13 0.31 11.71
CA GLY A 179 25.03 -0.18 12.55
C GLY A 179 24.99 0.40 13.96
N TYR A 180 25.83 1.37 14.28
CA TYR A 180 25.80 2.08 15.56
C TYR A 180 25.60 3.56 15.33
N GLY A 181 24.81 4.20 16.19
CA GLY A 181 24.72 5.65 16.17
C GLY A 181 23.44 6.21 16.75
N GLN A 182 23.25 7.50 16.53
CA GLN A 182 22.05 8.22 16.95
C GLN A 182 21.48 8.95 15.74
N TRP A 183 20.17 8.90 15.58
CA TRP A 183 19.49 9.75 14.62
C TRP A 183 18.32 10.49 15.26
N ILE A 184 17.99 11.62 14.66
CA ILE A 184 17.02 12.56 15.19
C ILE A 184 15.97 12.81 14.11
N ARG A 185 14.70 12.69 14.47
CA ARG A 185 13.59 13.02 13.59
C ARG A 185 13.12 14.43 13.90
N TYR A 186 13.07 15.29 12.87
CA TYR A 186 12.54 16.65 12.99
C TYR A 186 11.12 16.74 12.43
N GLY A 187 10.29 17.58 13.05
CA GLY A 187 9.03 18.05 12.48
C GLY A 187 9.27 19.16 11.46
N LEU A 188 8.24 19.54 10.68
CA LEU A 188 8.34 20.63 9.70
C LEU A 188 8.64 22.00 10.32
N ASP A 189 8.27 22.17 11.59
CA ASP A 189 8.61 23.31 12.47
C ASP A 189 10.11 23.37 12.84
N GLY A 190 10.86 22.30 12.59
CA GLY A 190 12.25 22.16 12.98
C GLY A 190 12.45 21.72 14.43
N GLU A 191 11.38 21.41 15.15
CA GLU A 191 11.45 20.80 16.48
C GLU A 191 11.78 19.32 16.39
N ILE A 192 12.40 18.79 17.43
CA ILE A 192 12.76 17.37 17.50
C ILE A 192 11.52 16.57 17.89
N ARG A 193 11.07 15.70 17.00
CA ARG A 193 9.96 14.75 17.24
C ARG A 193 10.44 13.47 17.91
N GLY A 194 11.69 13.07 17.69
CA GLY A 194 12.24 11.83 18.23
C GLY A 194 13.75 11.79 18.17
N ARG A 195 14.35 11.09 19.13
CA ARG A 195 15.76 10.70 19.11
C ARG A 195 15.81 9.19 19.29
N HIS A 196 16.49 8.51 18.39
CA HIS A 196 16.59 7.06 18.41
C HIS A 196 18.06 6.67 18.37
N GLU A 197 18.43 5.78 19.28
CA GLU A 197 19.74 5.17 19.32
C GLU A 197 19.70 3.84 18.58
N ILE A 198 20.69 3.61 17.75
CA ILE A 198 20.84 2.42 16.92
C ILE A 198 22.01 1.66 17.51
N SER A 199 21.73 0.53 18.14
CA SER A 199 22.73 -0.28 18.84
C SER A 199 23.03 -1.62 18.18
N ASN A 200 22.23 -2.05 17.19
CA ASN A 200 22.40 -3.33 16.48
C ASN A 200 22.17 -3.21 14.95
N GLY A 201 22.25 -2.01 14.40
CA GLY A 201 21.97 -1.69 13.01
C GLY A 201 20.48 -1.71 12.63
N GLU A 202 19.62 -2.30 13.46
CA GLU A 202 18.18 -2.25 13.27
C GLU A 202 17.68 -0.85 13.63
N ILE A 203 17.29 -0.08 12.60
CA ILE A 203 16.52 1.14 12.81
C ILE A 203 15.04 0.75 12.79
N GLY A 204 14.42 0.76 13.96
CA GLY A 204 12.98 0.88 14.09
C GLY A 204 12.59 2.26 13.55
N PHE A 205 12.14 2.30 12.30
CA PHE A 205 11.28 3.40 11.89
C PHE A 205 9.92 2.98 12.38
N ASP A 206 9.44 3.66 13.42
CA ASP A 206 8.18 3.38 14.08
C ASP A 206 7.12 2.95 13.06
N GLU A 207 6.74 1.68 13.12
CA GLU A 207 5.55 1.11 12.44
C GLU A 207 4.24 1.67 13.06
N GLU A 208 4.34 2.71 13.89
CA GLU A 208 3.35 3.08 14.89
C GLU A 208 2.10 3.76 14.33
N ASP A 209 2.02 4.01 13.02
CA ASP A 209 0.78 4.45 12.35
C ASP A 209 0.14 3.38 11.45
N SER A 210 0.56 2.11 11.55
CA SER A 210 -0.01 1.00 10.77
C SER A 210 -0.99 0.10 11.53
N GLN A 211 -1.43 0.53 12.71
CA GLN A 211 -2.66 -0.01 13.33
C GLN A 211 -3.89 0.72 12.77
N GLU A 212 -4.21 0.50 11.50
CA GLU A 212 -5.61 0.59 11.07
C GLU A 212 -6.18 -0.83 11.07
N GLU A 213 -7.15 -0.98 11.96
CA GLU A 213 -7.90 -2.21 12.29
C GLU A 213 -8.45 -2.92 11.05
N TRP A 214 -8.43 -4.26 11.10
CA TRP A 214 -9.02 -5.15 10.09
C TRP A 214 -10.53 -5.30 10.26
#